data_AF-A0A8S1A1Z6-F1
#
_entry.id   AF-A0A8S1A1Z6-F1
#
_cell.length_a   1.000
_cell.length_b   1.000
_cell.length_c   1.000
_cell.angle_alpha   90.00
_cell.angle_beta   90.00
_cell.angle_gamma   90.00
#
_symmetry.space_group_name_H-M   'P 1'
#
loop_
_entity.id
_entity.type
_entity.pdbx_description
1 polymer ?
#
loop_
_entity_poly.entity_id
_entity_poly.type
_entity_poly.pdbx_seq_one_letter_code
_entity_poly.pdbx_strand_id
1 'polypeptide(L)'
;MADRTKSAAPGAKSVKPKRPSTTNVATSSRTKIASKDKLPTSRPKKDLDTTLLNKEQVLPDFDDEYRQIAYGRFMRAMLEECLVEEKIEREETQMDLQMAQLAERFQKTMDQLDKTNRRLKDISFVVEQKSLYNLKNNDCEQFYQMTDDSNAEMLLKDLAAAEQPILDKIELRNVDFGYNNTSGHKQLLDAVNDAIEGLTNIKKESKLDPQKFEEYEHSKQNIEELESDKFDLESLKSEFEAKFPKFSERLIQEASEKIAKMIENDEKSSELSRQLDLWLSKADLTHGPARAIIAPHAGYSYCGACAGFAYRQVSPVVVKRIFILGPSHHVRLGGCALSSLDKYQTPLYDLTIDKQIYAELEASRQFEWMDVQTDEDEHSIEMHLPYIAKVMEEFQTAFTIIPILVGSLTPEKEAKYGAILAPYLADPQNLFVISSDFCHWGNRFRYTWKDSSRGPIHQSIEWLDKQGMDIIEKMDPRAFTEYLNKYGNTICGRHPIGVLLNAIVKLRSQTNSPRMSMKFLKYAQSSQCTSMQDSSVSYASASLVFE
;
A
#
# COMPACT_ATOMS: atom_id res chain seq x y z
N MET A 1 -55.88 -56.88 -42.52
CA MET A 1 -54.75 -57.74 -42.11
C MET A 1 -54.12 -57.03 -40.91
N ALA A 2 -54.28 -57.48 -39.66
CA ALA A 2 -53.96 -58.80 -39.06
C ALA A 2 -52.44 -58.92 -38.77
N ASP A 3 -51.99 -59.20 -37.54
CA ASP A 3 -52.77 -59.32 -36.28
C ASP A 3 -51.98 -59.01 -34.97
N ARG A 4 -52.73 -59.06 -33.86
CA ARG A 4 -52.50 -58.94 -32.40
C ARG A 4 -51.26 -59.69 -31.82
N THR A 5 -50.81 -59.48 -30.57
CA THR A 5 -51.54 -59.63 -29.28
C THR A 5 -51.02 -58.82 -28.07
N LYS A 6 -51.80 -58.84 -26.96
CA LYS A 6 -51.54 -58.21 -25.64
C LYS A 6 -51.77 -59.23 -24.50
N SER A 7 -51.01 -59.12 -23.39
CA SER A 7 -51.42 -59.44 -21.98
C SER A 7 -50.24 -59.12 -21.04
N ALA A 8 -50.32 -58.49 -19.86
CA ALA A 8 -51.29 -58.45 -18.72
C ALA A 8 -50.99 -59.48 -17.59
N ALA A 9 -51.15 -59.04 -16.33
CA ALA A 9 -50.76 -59.71 -15.06
C ALA A 9 -51.97 -60.46 -14.39
N PRO A 10 -52.12 -60.75 -13.05
CA PRO A 10 -51.34 -60.42 -11.82
C PRO A 10 -51.30 -61.48 -10.65
N GLY A 11 -50.67 -61.13 -9.50
CA GLY A 11 -51.03 -61.62 -8.14
C GLY A 11 -49.98 -62.49 -7.37
N ALA A 12 -50.02 -62.68 -6.03
CA ALA A 12 -50.74 -61.98 -4.94
C ALA A 12 -50.30 -62.45 -3.50
N LYS A 13 -50.42 -61.57 -2.46
CA LYS A 13 -50.53 -61.84 -0.99
C LYS A 13 -49.34 -62.55 -0.25
N SER A 14 -48.83 -62.25 0.96
CA SER A 14 -49.12 -61.42 2.17
C SER A 14 -49.50 -62.20 3.45
N VAL A 15 -48.65 -62.23 4.51
CA VAL A 15 -48.98 -62.63 5.91
C VAL A 15 -48.08 -61.90 6.96
N LYS A 16 -48.68 -61.52 8.10
CA LYS A 16 -48.12 -61.19 9.45
C LYS A 16 -48.83 -62.15 10.46
N PRO A 17 -48.44 -62.38 11.76
CA PRO A 17 -48.03 -61.36 12.77
C PRO A 17 -47.24 -61.86 14.04
N LYS A 18 -47.25 -61.00 15.10
CA LYS A 18 -47.27 -61.25 16.57
C LYS A 18 -46.04 -60.94 17.46
N ARG A 19 -46.39 -60.43 18.65
CA ARG A 19 -45.65 -60.10 19.91
C ARG A 19 -46.19 -61.08 21.01
N PRO A 20 -45.74 -61.12 22.30
CA PRO A 20 -45.34 -60.02 23.21
C PRO A 20 -43.94 -60.29 23.84
N SER A 21 -43.55 -60.15 25.13
CA SER A 21 -44.10 -59.64 26.41
C SER A 21 -42.97 -59.50 27.48
N THR A 22 -43.00 -58.43 28.31
CA THR A 22 -42.55 -58.34 29.75
C THR A 22 -41.11 -58.76 30.14
N THR A 23 -40.40 -58.28 31.18
CA THR A 23 -40.52 -57.30 32.33
C THR A 23 -39.06 -57.06 32.84
N ASN A 24 -38.62 -56.09 33.66
CA ASN A 24 -39.12 -55.42 34.89
C ASN A 24 -38.31 -54.09 35.12
N VAL A 25 -38.88 -52.97 35.63
CA VAL A 25 -38.86 -52.49 37.05
C VAL A 25 -37.45 -52.22 37.62
N ALA A 26 -37.07 -51.04 38.18
CA ALA A 26 -37.60 -49.65 38.26
C ALA A 26 -36.38 -48.70 38.56
N THR A 27 -36.31 -47.51 39.19
CA THR A 27 -37.11 -46.55 40.03
C THR A 27 -36.36 -45.17 39.98
N SER A 28 -36.88 -43.96 40.31
CA SER A 28 -38.24 -43.41 40.46
C SER A 28 -38.25 -41.86 40.61
N SER A 29 -39.13 -41.15 39.88
CA SER A 29 -39.83 -39.87 40.26
C SER A 29 -39.03 -38.54 40.47
N ARG A 30 -39.55 -37.31 40.23
CA ARG A 30 -40.90 -36.84 39.80
C ARG A 30 -40.94 -35.39 39.22
N THR A 31 -41.74 -35.16 38.16
CA THR A 31 -42.64 -33.98 37.83
C THR A 31 -42.21 -32.50 38.08
N LYS A 32 -42.29 -31.57 37.10
CA LYS A 32 -43.46 -30.79 36.56
C LYS A 32 -44.07 -29.77 37.56
N ILE A 33 -44.63 -28.58 37.21
CA ILE A 33 -45.23 -28.01 35.97
C ILE A 33 -45.05 -26.45 35.92
N ALA A 34 -45.64 -25.71 34.96
CA ALA A 34 -45.33 -24.28 34.66
C ALA A 34 -46.48 -23.24 34.83
N SER A 35 -46.14 -21.95 34.66
CA SER A 35 -46.90 -20.82 34.04
C SER A 35 -47.61 -19.71 34.87
N LYS A 36 -47.18 -18.45 34.56
CA LYS A 36 -47.92 -17.20 34.22
C LYS A 36 -48.70 -16.29 35.23
N ASP A 37 -48.29 -15.00 35.15
CA ASP A 37 -49.08 -13.75 34.98
C ASP A 37 -49.89 -13.07 36.14
N LYS A 38 -49.49 -11.83 36.52
CA LYS A 38 -50.24 -10.52 36.54
C LYS A 38 -49.97 -9.51 37.70
N LEU A 39 -50.11 -8.24 37.31
CA LEU A 39 -50.07 -6.92 38.00
C LEU A 39 -51.41 -6.62 38.74
N PRO A 40 -51.58 -5.55 39.62
CA PRO A 40 -51.26 -4.14 39.27
C PRO A 40 -50.96 -3.05 40.37
N THR A 41 -50.20 -2.03 39.93
CA THR A 41 -50.25 -0.56 40.20
C THR A 41 -50.74 0.06 41.53
N SER A 42 -49.95 1.03 42.06
CA SER A 42 -50.36 2.46 42.17
C SER A 42 -49.15 3.42 42.36
N ARG A 43 -49.35 4.73 42.13
CA ARG A 43 -48.38 5.87 42.18
C ARG A 43 -48.72 6.81 43.37
N PRO A 44 -47.95 7.87 43.73
CA PRO A 44 -46.87 8.61 43.02
C PRO A 44 -45.57 8.69 43.89
N LYS A 45 -44.67 9.71 44.00
CA LYS A 45 -44.25 11.05 43.44
C LYS A 45 -42.81 11.29 44.05
N LYS A 46 -41.86 12.16 43.63
CA LYS A 46 -41.58 13.03 42.45
C LYS A 46 -40.06 13.35 42.47
N ASP A 47 -39.50 13.77 41.33
CA ASP A 47 -38.25 14.55 41.14
C ASP A 47 -36.86 13.97 41.46
N LEU A 48 -35.90 14.61 40.78
CA LEU A 48 -34.49 14.35 40.45
C LEU A 48 -33.47 13.92 41.54
N ASP A 49 -32.43 13.28 41.00
CA ASP A 49 -30.97 13.46 41.25
C ASP A 49 -30.13 12.59 42.22
N THR A 50 -28.92 12.32 41.71
CA THR A 50 -27.67 11.89 42.35
C THR A 50 -27.64 10.66 43.29
N THR A 51 -26.97 9.62 42.78
CA THR A 51 -25.81 8.94 43.41
C THR A 51 -25.63 9.02 44.94
N LEU A 52 -25.70 7.89 45.63
CA LEU A 52 -24.54 7.26 46.30
C LEU A 52 -24.89 5.90 46.94
N LEU A 53 -23.97 4.95 46.84
CA LEU A 53 -23.93 3.76 47.70
C LEU A 53 -23.30 4.16 49.05
N ASN A 54 -23.76 3.58 50.16
CA ASN A 54 -22.93 3.58 51.36
C ASN A 54 -23.13 2.36 52.27
N LYS A 55 -22.01 1.73 52.63
CA LYS A 55 -21.71 1.28 53.99
C LYS A 55 -20.21 1.05 54.11
N GLU A 56 -19.56 1.91 54.89
CA GLU A 56 -18.11 1.99 54.98
C GLU A 56 -17.47 0.74 55.61
N GLN A 57 -16.24 0.44 55.19
CA GLN A 57 -15.23 -0.05 56.12
C GLN A 57 -14.59 1.15 56.81
N VAL A 58 -14.53 1.15 58.14
CA VAL A 58 -13.92 2.25 58.90
C VAL A 58 -12.39 2.17 58.77
N LEU A 59 -11.80 3.21 58.19
CA LEU A 59 -10.35 3.45 58.21
C LEU A 59 -9.95 4.20 59.50
N PRO A 60 -8.67 4.11 59.93
CA PRO A 60 -8.19 4.83 61.11
C PRO A 60 -8.31 6.34 60.94
N ASP A 61 -8.57 7.05 62.03
CA ASP A 61 -8.50 8.50 62.03
C ASP A 61 -7.04 8.97 61.95
N PHE A 62 -6.77 9.89 61.03
CA PHE A 62 -5.43 10.42 60.75
C PHE A 62 -5.42 11.91 61.06
N ASP A 63 -4.55 12.29 62.00
CA ASP A 63 -4.42 13.64 62.53
C ASP A 63 -4.24 14.69 61.42
N ASP A 64 -4.87 15.86 61.56
CA ASP A 64 -4.91 16.88 60.49
C ASP A 64 -3.52 17.45 60.18
N GLU A 65 -2.59 17.45 61.15
CA GLU A 65 -1.19 17.79 60.93
C GLU A 65 -0.51 16.81 59.95
N TYR A 66 -0.83 15.51 60.06
CA TYR A 66 -0.32 14.49 59.14
C TYR A 66 -0.90 14.66 57.72
N ARG A 67 -2.16 15.11 57.60
CA ARG A 67 -2.78 15.45 56.31
C ARG A 67 -2.10 16.65 55.66
N GLN A 68 -1.79 17.71 56.42
CA GLN A 68 -1.05 18.86 55.90
C GLN A 68 0.37 18.50 55.47
N ILE A 69 1.08 17.64 56.23
CA ILE A 69 2.41 17.15 55.85
C ILE A 69 2.36 16.27 54.60
N ALA A 70 1.37 15.39 54.47
CA ALA A 70 1.17 14.57 53.28
C ALA A 70 0.84 15.41 52.04
N TYR A 71 -0.08 16.37 52.17
CA TYR A 71 -0.43 17.29 51.08
C TYR A 71 0.75 18.21 50.70
N GLY A 72 1.52 18.70 51.68
CA GLY A 72 2.72 19.49 51.45
C GLY A 72 3.86 18.71 50.76
N ARG A 73 3.96 17.40 51.00
CA ARG A 73 4.84 16.50 50.24
C ARG A 73 4.32 16.23 48.82
N PHE A 74 3.02 15.96 48.67
CA PHE A 74 2.39 15.73 47.37
C PHE A 74 2.52 16.95 46.44
N MET A 75 2.19 18.15 46.93
CA MET A 75 2.33 19.39 46.15
C MET A 75 3.80 19.71 45.82
N ARG A 76 4.75 19.28 46.66
CA ARG A 76 6.18 19.44 46.36
C ARG A 76 6.64 18.44 45.29
N ALA A 77 6.26 17.17 45.40
CA ALA A 77 6.55 16.16 44.38
C ALA A 77 5.97 16.57 43.02
N MET A 78 4.72 17.06 42.98
CA MET A 78 4.10 17.59 41.75
C MET A 78 4.83 18.80 41.17
N LEU A 79 5.33 19.71 42.01
CA LEU A 79 6.14 20.84 41.55
C LEU A 79 7.54 20.40 41.08
N GLU A 80 8.13 19.40 41.72
CA GLU A 80 9.40 18.80 41.32
C GLU A 80 9.24 18.01 40.00
N GLU A 81 8.13 17.29 39.79
CA GLU A 81 7.77 16.64 38.53
C GLU A 81 7.59 17.66 37.40
N CYS A 82 6.76 18.71 37.57
CA CYS A 82 6.58 19.72 36.53
C CYS A 82 7.86 20.53 36.23
N LEU A 83 8.74 20.74 37.21
CA LEU A 83 10.05 21.37 36.99
C LEU A 83 11.06 20.41 36.33
N VAL A 84 10.88 19.09 36.48
CA VAL A 84 11.63 18.08 35.73
C VAL A 84 11.10 17.96 34.30
N GLU A 85 9.79 18.01 34.07
CA GLU A 85 9.18 18.08 32.72
C GLU A 85 9.64 19.33 31.97
N GLU A 86 9.54 20.53 32.56
CA GLU A 86 10.00 21.78 31.93
C GLU A 86 11.53 21.82 31.74
N LYS A 87 12.28 20.97 32.46
CA LYS A 87 13.71 20.77 32.23
C LYS A 87 13.96 19.77 31.09
N ILE A 88 13.21 18.67 31.03
CA ILE A 88 13.29 17.65 29.97
C ILE A 88 12.93 18.30 28.63
N GLU A 89 11.82 19.04 28.50
CA GLU A 89 11.46 19.74 27.25
C GLU A 89 12.59 20.67 26.76
N ARG A 90 13.31 21.34 27.67
CA ARG A 90 14.45 22.21 27.34
C ARG A 90 15.69 21.42 26.92
N GLU A 91 15.99 20.30 27.58
CA GLU A 91 17.12 19.44 27.22
C GLU A 91 16.85 18.64 25.94
N GLU A 92 15.60 18.24 25.68
CA GLU A 92 15.13 17.67 24.40
C GLU A 92 15.19 18.72 23.28
N THR A 93 14.65 19.92 23.47
CA THR A 93 14.77 21.02 22.48
C THR A 93 16.25 21.34 22.18
N GLN A 94 17.13 21.24 23.18
CA GLN A 94 18.57 21.42 22.99
C GLN A 94 19.20 20.24 22.23
N MET A 95 18.76 19.00 22.47
CA MET A 95 19.19 17.83 21.70
C MET A 95 18.70 17.89 20.26
N ASP A 96 17.46 18.28 19.99
CA ASP A 96 16.94 18.50 18.63
C ASP A 96 17.74 19.57 17.88
N LEU A 97 18.10 20.66 18.55
CA LEU A 97 18.96 21.69 17.97
C LEU A 97 20.37 21.15 17.64
N GLN A 98 20.92 20.28 18.48
CA GLN A 98 22.20 19.62 18.23
C GLN A 98 22.11 18.55 17.13
N MET A 99 21.03 17.79 17.06
CA MET A 99 20.76 16.79 16.03
C MET A 99 20.54 17.44 14.66
N ALA A 100 19.84 18.58 14.60
CA ALA A 100 19.71 19.39 13.40
C ALA A 100 21.07 19.92 12.92
N GLN A 101 21.91 20.42 13.83
CA GLN A 101 23.29 20.85 13.50
C GLN A 101 24.18 19.68 13.07
N LEU A 102 24.00 18.50 13.65
CA LEU A 102 24.73 17.28 13.28
C LEU A 102 24.30 16.79 11.88
N ALA A 103 23.01 16.79 11.59
CA ALA A 103 22.45 16.46 10.28
C ALA A 103 22.95 17.45 9.20
N GLU A 104 22.95 18.75 9.48
CA GLU A 104 23.47 19.77 8.55
C GLU A 104 24.98 19.58 8.27
N ARG A 105 25.76 19.17 9.28
CA ARG A 105 27.18 18.79 9.11
C ARG A 105 27.33 17.51 8.29
N PHE A 106 26.54 16.47 8.56
CA PHE A 106 26.54 15.24 7.77
C PHE A 106 26.21 15.51 6.30
N GLN A 107 25.19 16.33 6.02
CA GLN A 107 24.84 16.72 4.66
C GLN A 107 25.99 17.46 3.97
N LYS A 108 26.65 18.41 4.65
CA LYS A 108 27.83 19.12 4.10
C LYS A 108 29.00 18.16 3.79
N THR A 109 29.21 17.13 4.61
CA THR A 109 30.21 16.07 4.36
C THR A 109 29.80 15.18 3.18
N MET A 110 28.53 14.79 3.09
CA MET A 110 27.97 14.01 1.98
C MET A 110 28.13 14.74 0.64
N ASP A 111 27.82 16.04 0.64
CA ASP A 111 28.02 16.98 -0.46
C ASP A 111 29.50 17.08 -0.91
N GLN A 112 30.44 17.11 0.04
CA GLN A 112 31.88 17.11 -0.25
C GLN A 112 32.34 15.76 -0.81
N LEU A 113 31.82 14.66 -0.28
CA LEU A 113 32.11 13.30 -0.75
C LEU A 113 31.62 13.10 -2.19
N ASP A 114 30.40 13.53 -2.52
CA ASP A 114 29.88 13.43 -3.89
C ASP A 114 30.62 14.36 -4.87
N LYS A 115 30.94 15.60 -4.47
CA LYS A 115 31.84 16.50 -5.25
C LYS A 115 33.21 15.86 -5.51
N THR A 116 33.72 15.07 -4.57
CA THR A 116 34.98 14.32 -4.72
C THR A 116 34.82 13.09 -5.62
N ASN A 117 33.72 12.35 -5.48
CA ASN A 117 33.37 11.20 -6.32
C ASN A 117 33.20 11.59 -7.80
N ARG A 118 32.52 12.73 -8.06
CA ARG A 118 32.43 13.32 -9.42
C ARG A 118 33.82 13.64 -10.00
N ARG A 119 34.68 14.33 -9.24
CA ARG A 119 36.07 14.60 -9.65
C ARG A 119 36.87 13.33 -9.93
N LEU A 120 36.70 12.27 -9.13
CA LEU A 120 37.37 10.98 -9.35
C LEU A 120 36.85 10.29 -10.63
N LYS A 121 35.55 10.39 -10.93
CA LYS A 121 34.98 9.89 -12.20
C LYS A 121 35.50 10.68 -13.40
N ASP A 122 35.58 12.01 -13.31
CA ASP A 122 36.15 12.86 -14.37
C ASP A 122 37.62 12.50 -14.64
N ILE A 123 38.42 12.30 -13.57
CA ILE A 123 39.81 11.85 -13.68
C ILE A 123 39.90 10.46 -14.32
N SER A 124 39.08 9.50 -13.87
CA SER A 124 39.03 8.14 -14.43
C SER A 124 38.71 8.17 -15.93
N PHE A 125 37.69 8.93 -16.32
CA PHE A 125 37.26 9.08 -17.72
C PHE A 125 38.35 9.71 -18.59
N VAL A 126 39.06 10.75 -18.10
CA VAL A 126 40.18 11.37 -18.83
C VAL A 126 41.38 10.41 -18.95
N VAL A 127 41.65 9.58 -17.93
CA VAL A 127 42.70 8.56 -17.97
C VAL A 127 42.35 7.45 -18.97
N GLU A 128 41.12 6.94 -18.96
CA GLU A 128 40.65 5.93 -19.93
C GLU A 128 40.64 6.49 -21.36
N GLN A 129 40.16 7.72 -21.57
CA GLN A 129 40.17 8.37 -22.88
C GLN A 129 41.59 8.55 -23.42
N LYS A 130 42.55 8.91 -22.55
CA LYS A 130 43.98 9.00 -22.92
C LYS A 130 44.60 7.62 -23.17
N SER A 131 44.21 6.59 -22.41
CA SER A 131 44.64 5.21 -22.62
C SER A 131 44.16 4.67 -23.97
N LEU A 132 42.89 4.88 -24.31
CA LEU A 132 42.30 4.53 -25.61
C LEU A 132 42.94 5.31 -26.78
N TYR A 133 43.28 6.59 -26.57
CA TYR A 133 44.01 7.38 -27.57
C TYR A 133 45.43 6.85 -27.81
N ASN A 134 46.14 6.50 -26.74
CA ASN A 134 47.47 5.88 -26.82
C ASN A 134 47.41 4.49 -27.48
N LEU A 135 46.42 3.66 -27.13
CA LEU A 135 46.23 2.34 -27.73
C LEU A 135 45.96 2.45 -29.23
N LYS A 136 45.05 3.34 -29.64
CA LYS A 136 44.78 3.63 -31.06
C LYS A 136 46.04 4.09 -31.81
N ASN A 137 46.88 4.92 -31.20
CA ASN A 137 48.12 5.37 -31.84
C ASN A 137 49.13 4.22 -31.97
N ASN A 138 49.26 3.37 -30.95
CA ASN A 138 50.13 2.18 -30.97
C ASN A 138 49.64 1.14 -32.01
N ASP A 139 48.32 0.94 -32.14
CA ASP A 139 47.73 0.11 -33.19
C ASP A 139 47.98 0.69 -34.59
N CYS A 140 47.95 2.03 -34.73
CA CYS A 140 48.35 2.70 -35.98
C CYS A 140 49.85 2.57 -36.27
N GLU A 141 50.73 2.72 -35.28
CA GLU A 141 52.18 2.51 -35.42
C GLU A 141 52.47 1.07 -35.82
N GLN A 142 51.84 0.07 -35.18
CA GLN A 142 51.95 -1.34 -35.56
C GLN A 142 51.39 -1.61 -36.98
N PHE A 143 50.33 -0.93 -37.41
CA PHE A 143 49.82 -1.05 -38.77
C PHE A 143 50.82 -0.52 -39.83
N TYR A 144 51.52 0.58 -39.53
CA TYR A 144 52.62 1.05 -40.39
C TYR A 144 53.82 0.10 -40.33
N GLN A 145 54.18 -0.42 -39.15
CA GLN A 145 55.25 -1.40 -38.95
C GLN A 145 55.02 -2.67 -39.79
N MET A 146 53.81 -3.24 -39.75
CA MET A 146 53.40 -4.38 -40.57
C MET A 146 53.32 -4.08 -42.08
N THR A 147 53.33 -2.80 -42.48
CA THR A 147 53.42 -2.38 -43.88
C THR A 147 54.88 -2.32 -44.33
N ASP A 148 55.80 -1.81 -43.49
CA ASP A 148 57.24 -1.74 -43.78
C ASP A 148 57.91 -3.13 -43.77
N ASP A 149 57.46 -4.06 -42.92
CA ASP A 149 57.93 -5.46 -42.87
C ASP A 149 57.52 -6.31 -44.10
N SER A 150 57.06 -5.69 -45.20
CA SER A 150 56.63 -6.37 -46.44
C SER A 150 57.62 -6.21 -47.61
N ASN A 151 58.82 -6.77 -47.46
CA ASN A 151 59.90 -6.77 -48.46
C ASN A 151 60.39 -5.37 -48.91
N ALA A 152 60.16 -4.33 -48.09
CA ALA A 152 61.16 -3.27 -47.91
C ALA A 152 62.38 -3.78 -47.11
N GLU A 153 62.29 -4.97 -46.53
CA GLU A 153 63.33 -5.76 -45.84
C GLU A 153 64.71 -5.74 -46.55
N MET A 154 64.73 -5.68 -47.89
CA MET A 154 65.98 -5.65 -48.65
C MET A 154 66.74 -4.31 -48.55
N LEU A 155 66.04 -3.19 -48.26
CA LEU A 155 66.66 -1.88 -48.00
C LEU A 155 67.08 -1.71 -46.52
N LEU A 156 66.28 -2.24 -45.59
CA LEU A 156 66.58 -2.21 -44.15
C LEU A 156 67.90 -2.90 -43.80
N LYS A 157 68.25 -3.96 -44.55
CA LYS A 157 69.47 -4.74 -44.33
C LYS A 157 70.77 -3.97 -44.58
N ASP A 158 70.75 -3.03 -45.53
CA ASP A 158 71.90 -2.16 -45.83
C ASP A 158 71.96 -0.95 -44.88
N LEU A 159 70.82 -0.49 -44.38
CA LEU A 159 70.73 0.56 -43.36
C LEU A 159 71.29 0.11 -42.00
N ALA A 160 70.98 -1.12 -41.57
CA ALA A 160 71.49 -1.69 -40.32
C ALA A 160 73.03 -1.76 -40.25
N ALA A 161 73.71 -1.84 -41.40
CA ALA A 161 75.19 -1.81 -41.47
C ALA A 161 75.78 -0.39 -41.28
N ALA A 162 74.96 0.66 -41.38
CA ALA A 162 75.37 2.07 -41.27
C ALA A 162 74.94 2.74 -39.95
N GLU A 163 74.00 2.15 -39.20
CA GLU A 163 73.39 2.76 -38.01
C GLU A 163 74.18 2.54 -36.71
N GLN A 164 74.89 1.42 -36.56
CA GLN A 164 75.61 1.09 -35.32
C GLN A 164 76.61 2.18 -34.86
N PRO A 165 77.39 2.85 -35.73
CA PRO A 165 78.28 3.97 -35.35
C PRO A 165 77.57 5.26 -34.92
N ILE A 166 76.24 5.29 -34.96
CA ILE A 166 75.38 6.39 -34.50
C ILE A 166 74.75 6.03 -33.15
N LEU A 167 74.36 4.76 -32.94
CA LEU A 167 73.87 4.25 -31.65
C LEU A 167 74.91 4.42 -30.53
N ASP A 168 76.19 4.15 -30.81
CA ASP A 168 77.33 4.37 -29.90
C ASP A 168 77.47 5.83 -29.39
N LYS A 169 76.75 6.79 -29.99
CA LYS A 169 76.75 8.22 -29.57
C LYS A 169 75.54 8.64 -28.75
N ILE A 170 74.57 7.74 -28.54
CA ILE A 170 73.27 8.07 -27.89
C ILE A 170 73.14 7.46 -26.48
N GLU A 171 73.93 6.44 -26.13
CA GLU A 171 73.87 5.73 -24.83
C GLU A 171 74.05 6.63 -23.57
N LEU A 172 74.52 7.87 -23.70
CA LEU A 172 74.74 8.79 -22.57
C LEU A 172 73.51 9.61 -22.14
N ARG A 173 72.29 9.31 -22.62
CA ARG A 173 71.04 9.99 -22.18
C ARG A 173 69.83 9.08 -21.98
N ASN A 174 69.99 8.01 -21.21
CA ASN A 174 68.84 7.44 -20.49
C ASN A 174 68.40 8.39 -19.38
N VAL A 175 67.21 8.97 -19.51
CA VAL A 175 66.52 9.73 -18.44
C VAL A 175 65.25 8.97 -18.06
N ASP A 176 65.21 8.51 -16.82
CA ASP A 176 64.10 7.75 -16.24
C ASP A 176 62.84 8.63 -16.05
N PHE A 177 61.68 8.07 -16.38
CA PHE A 177 60.38 8.72 -16.19
C PHE A 177 59.90 8.52 -14.75
N GLY A 178 60.51 9.27 -13.82
CA GLY A 178 60.29 9.16 -12.38
C GLY A 178 58.87 9.51 -11.90
N TYR A 179 57.92 8.58 -12.06
CA TYR A 179 56.65 8.58 -11.33
C TYR A 179 56.92 8.25 -9.85
N ASN A 180 57.17 9.30 -9.07
CA ASN A 180 57.71 9.20 -7.73
C ASN A 180 56.60 8.97 -6.67
N ASN A 181 56.58 7.78 -6.06
CA ASN A 181 55.65 7.44 -4.95
C ASN A 181 55.75 8.37 -3.73
N THR A 182 56.88 9.06 -3.54
CA THR A 182 57.07 10.03 -2.45
C THR A 182 56.20 11.28 -2.63
N SER A 183 55.86 11.67 -3.87
CA SER A 183 55.11 12.90 -4.18
C SER A 183 53.64 12.82 -3.74
N GLY A 184 52.94 11.74 -4.09
CA GLY A 184 51.56 11.51 -3.64
C GLY A 184 51.47 11.30 -2.13
N HIS A 185 52.42 10.56 -1.54
CA HIS A 185 52.50 10.41 -0.08
C HIS A 185 52.76 11.75 0.63
N LYS A 186 53.59 12.64 0.04
CA LYS A 186 53.83 13.97 0.59
C LYS A 186 52.57 14.82 0.54
N GLN A 187 51.85 14.88 -0.58
CA GLN A 187 50.60 15.63 -0.68
C GLN A 187 49.54 15.14 0.33
N LEU A 188 49.50 13.83 0.61
CA LEU A 188 48.64 13.28 1.65
C LEU A 188 49.11 13.67 3.07
N LEU A 189 50.43 13.66 3.34
CA LEU A 189 50.99 14.11 4.62
C LEU A 189 50.76 15.60 4.88
N ASP A 190 50.99 16.44 3.87
CA ASP A 190 50.82 17.88 3.96
C ASP A 190 49.33 18.21 4.28
N ALA A 191 48.38 17.55 3.61
CA ALA A 191 46.95 17.71 3.91
C ALA A 191 46.52 17.18 5.31
N VAL A 192 47.19 16.14 5.83
CA VAL A 192 46.98 15.66 7.21
C VAL A 192 47.59 16.61 8.23
N ASN A 193 48.75 17.21 7.95
CA ASN A 193 49.38 18.22 8.79
C ASN A 193 48.53 19.50 8.86
N ASP A 194 48.00 19.98 7.74
CA ASP A 194 47.07 21.11 7.69
C ASP A 194 45.82 20.86 8.56
N ALA A 195 45.28 19.63 8.54
CA ALA A 195 44.15 19.25 9.40
C ALA A 195 44.53 19.20 10.89
N ILE A 196 45.74 18.76 11.23
CA ILE A 196 46.26 18.75 12.60
C ILE A 196 46.52 20.17 13.10
N GLU A 197 47.05 21.07 12.26
CA GLU A 197 47.22 22.49 12.60
C GLU A 197 45.86 23.20 12.75
N GLY A 198 44.89 22.88 11.88
CA GLY A 198 43.50 23.31 12.04
C GLY A 198 42.88 22.90 13.37
N LEU A 199 43.00 21.62 13.76
CA LEU A 199 42.57 21.13 15.08
C LEU A 199 43.32 21.79 16.24
N THR A 200 44.62 22.08 16.06
CA THR A 200 45.44 22.76 17.08
C THR A 200 45.03 24.22 17.26
N ASN A 201 44.65 24.92 16.19
CA ASN A 201 44.12 26.28 16.26
C ASN A 201 42.69 26.31 16.84
N ILE A 202 41.82 25.36 16.49
CA ILE A 202 40.50 25.20 17.15
C ILE A 202 40.68 25.03 18.67
N LYS A 203 41.63 24.20 19.10
CA LYS A 203 41.99 23.99 20.53
C LYS A 203 42.58 25.24 21.21
N LYS A 204 42.99 26.25 20.45
CA LYS A 204 43.63 27.48 20.92
C LYS A 204 42.64 28.65 21.00
N GLU A 205 41.60 28.64 20.16
CA GLU A 205 40.48 29.59 20.26
C GLU A 205 39.38 29.12 21.22
N SER A 206 39.22 27.81 21.42
CA SER A 206 38.39 27.27 22.49
C SER A 206 39.03 27.56 23.86
N LYS A 207 38.56 28.64 24.52
CA LYS A 207 38.86 28.95 25.91
C LYS A 207 38.21 27.92 26.85
N LEU A 208 38.76 26.71 26.88
CA LEU A 208 38.38 25.66 27.82
C LEU A 208 38.85 26.07 29.22
N ASP A 209 37.88 26.29 30.10
CA ASP A 209 38.08 26.67 31.49
C ASP A 209 38.66 25.48 32.28
N PRO A 210 39.85 25.61 32.90
CA PRO A 210 40.44 24.53 33.70
C PRO A 210 39.53 24.04 34.84
N GLN A 211 38.73 24.93 35.45
CA GLN A 211 37.86 24.54 36.58
C GLN A 211 36.77 23.56 36.13
N LYS A 212 36.26 23.71 34.89
CA LYS A 212 35.29 22.77 34.32
C LYS A 212 35.88 21.41 33.97
N PHE A 213 37.20 21.30 33.85
CA PHE A 213 37.88 20.01 33.68
C PHE A 213 38.01 19.27 35.02
N GLU A 214 38.23 19.99 36.11
CA GLU A 214 38.18 19.44 37.48
C GLU A 214 36.75 19.03 37.87
N GLU A 215 35.72 19.84 37.53
CA GLU A 215 34.31 19.45 37.68
C GLU A 215 33.95 18.20 36.88
N TYR A 216 34.50 18.04 35.66
CA TYR A 216 34.27 16.86 34.82
C TYR A 216 34.92 15.60 35.37
N GLU A 217 36.20 15.64 35.76
CA GLU A 217 36.87 14.49 36.38
C GLU A 217 36.26 14.11 37.73
N HIS A 218 35.84 15.09 38.56
CA HIS A 218 35.13 14.80 39.81
C HIS A 218 33.74 14.20 39.54
N SER A 219 33.01 14.68 38.53
CA SER A 219 31.73 14.09 38.12
C SER A 219 31.90 12.66 37.59
N LYS A 220 33.00 12.39 36.87
CA LYS A 220 33.36 11.07 36.38
C LYS A 220 33.75 10.11 37.51
N GLN A 221 34.50 10.57 38.51
CA GLN A 221 34.75 9.79 39.73
C GLN A 221 33.46 9.47 40.49
N ASN A 222 32.55 10.45 40.63
CA ASN A 222 31.23 10.20 41.24
C ASN A 222 30.39 9.20 40.41
N ILE A 223 30.55 9.15 39.09
CA ILE A 223 29.90 8.14 38.23
C ILE A 223 30.55 6.77 38.43
N GLU A 224 31.88 6.67 38.52
CA GLU A 224 32.59 5.41 38.79
C GLU A 224 32.26 4.87 40.20
N GLU A 225 32.05 5.72 41.21
CA GLU A 225 31.52 5.34 42.53
C GLU A 225 30.03 4.94 42.48
N LEU A 226 29.20 5.65 41.71
CA LEU A 226 27.79 5.27 41.50
C LEU A 226 27.62 3.97 40.69
N GLU A 227 28.56 3.62 39.82
CA GLU A 227 28.56 2.33 39.11
C GLU A 227 29.01 1.16 40.01
N SER A 228 29.89 1.41 40.98
CA SER A 228 30.21 0.47 42.07
C SER A 228 28.93 0.09 42.84
N ASP A 229 28.15 1.08 43.29
CA ASP A 229 26.90 0.84 44.05
C ASP A 229 25.74 0.29 43.18
N LYS A 230 25.89 0.30 41.85
CA LYS A 230 24.90 -0.25 40.90
C LYS A 230 25.06 -1.75 40.64
N PHE A 231 26.09 -2.39 41.20
CA PHE A 231 26.47 -3.76 40.85
C PHE A 231 25.79 -4.86 41.68
N ASP A 232 24.46 -4.95 41.61
CA ASP A 232 23.73 -6.19 41.94
C ASP A 232 22.74 -6.65 40.84
N LEU A 233 22.94 -6.14 39.62
CA LEU A 233 22.14 -6.51 38.45
C LEU A 233 22.24 -8.01 38.08
N GLU A 234 23.36 -8.68 38.38
CA GLU A 234 23.54 -10.14 38.20
C GLU A 234 22.67 -10.96 39.18
N SER A 235 22.57 -10.54 40.45
CA SER A 235 21.74 -11.20 41.45
C SER A 235 20.26 -10.95 41.19
N LEU A 236 19.88 -9.70 40.92
CA LEU A 236 18.49 -9.33 40.60
C LEU A 236 18.00 -10.03 39.32
N LYS A 237 18.87 -10.19 38.32
CA LYS A 237 18.61 -10.99 37.12
C LYS A 237 18.50 -12.48 37.45
N SER A 238 19.35 -13.01 38.33
CA SER A 238 19.28 -14.41 38.77
C SER A 238 17.96 -14.71 39.51
N GLU A 239 17.52 -13.83 40.41
CA GLU A 239 16.19 -13.95 41.04
C GLU A 239 15.07 -13.86 40.00
N PHE A 240 15.15 -12.93 39.05
CA PHE A 240 14.12 -12.72 38.04
C PHE A 240 14.02 -13.91 37.05
N GLU A 241 15.14 -14.43 36.55
CA GLU A 241 15.17 -15.59 35.64
C GLU A 241 14.78 -16.90 36.36
N ALA A 242 15.10 -17.06 37.65
CA ALA A 242 14.61 -18.17 38.48
C ALA A 242 13.08 -18.10 38.70
N LYS A 243 12.51 -16.89 38.77
CA LYS A 243 11.09 -16.63 39.05
C LYS A 243 10.23 -16.63 37.78
N PHE A 244 10.79 -16.23 36.64
CA PHE A 244 10.14 -16.20 35.33
C PHE A 244 11.02 -16.78 34.21
N PRO A 245 11.27 -18.11 34.21
CA PRO A 245 12.15 -18.74 33.21
C PRO A 245 11.72 -18.44 31.77
N LYS A 246 12.68 -18.02 30.95
CA LYS A 246 12.50 -17.68 29.51
C LYS A 246 11.56 -16.50 29.22
N PHE A 247 11.22 -15.66 30.20
CA PHE A 247 10.44 -14.45 29.94
C PHE A 247 11.18 -13.45 29.05
N SER A 248 12.48 -13.24 29.32
CA SER A 248 13.39 -12.44 28.49
C SER A 248 13.49 -12.97 27.05
N GLU A 249 13.74 -14.28 26.88
CA GLU A 249 13.76 -14.94 25.56
C GLU A 249 12.46 -14.70 24.77
N ARG A 250 11.29 -14.92 25.41
CA ARG A 250 9.99 -14.71 24.75
C ARG A 250 9.73 -13.26 24.38
N LEU A 251 10.02 -12.32 25.27
CA LEU A 251 9.72 -10.90 25.03
C LEU A 251 10.64 -10.31 23.94
N ILE A 252 11.91 -10.75 23.90
CA ILE A 252 12.81 -10.47 22.78
C ILE A 252 12.29 -11.12 21.49
N GLN A 253 11.86 -12.39 21.53
CA GLN A 253 11.33 -13.06 20.33
C GLN A 253 10.05 -12.39 19.81
N GLU A 254 9.08 -12.05 20.66
CA GLU A 254 7.86 -11.33 20.27
C GLU A 254 8.15 -9.93 19.71
N ALA A 255 9.16 -9.24 20.27
CA ALA A 255 9.62 -7.96 19.72
C ALA A 255 10.30 -8.15 18.35
N SER A 256 11.18 -9.13 18.19
CA SER A 256 11.82 -9.47 16.91
C SER A 256 10.81 -9.90 15.86
N GLU A 257 9.79 -10.70 16.21
CA GLU A 257 8.72 -11.10 15.29
C GLU A 257 7.81 -9.92 14.88
N LYS A 258 7.59 -8.94 15.76
CA LYS A 258 6.89 -7.68 15.41
C LYS A 258 7.75 -6.81 14.49
N ILE A 259 9.03 -6.60 14.81
CA ILE A 259 9.96 -5.81 14.00
C ILE A 259 10.16 -6.45 12.62
N ALA A 260 10.30 -7.78 12.55
CA ALA A 260 10.38 -8.50 11.27
C ALA A 260 9.11 -8.29 10.42
N LYS A 261 7.91 -8.37 11.01
CA LYS A 261 6.64 -8.09 10.31
C LYS A 261 6.51 -6.63 9.86
N MET A 262 7.05 -5.67 10.62
CA MET A 262 7.10 -4.27 10.20
C MET A 262 8.00 -4.09 8.98
N ILE A 263 9.24 -4.60 9.02
CA ILE A 263 10.18 -4.56 7.90
C ILE A 263 9.62 -5.27 6.66
N GLU A 264 9.03 -6.46 6.83
CA GLU A 264 8.42 -7.23 5.73
C GLU A 264 7.20 -6.51 5.11
N ASN A 265 6.48 -5.70 5.90
CA ASN A 265 5.38 -4.87 5.40
C ASN A 265 5.87 -3.61 4.68
N ASP A 266 6.92 -2.95 5.19
CA ASP A 266 7.52 -1.78 4.55
C ASP A 266 8.14 -2.14 3.19
N GLU A 267 8.84 -3.29 3.10
CA GLU A 267 9.34 -3.81 1.82
C GLU A 267 8.19 -4.08 0.82
N LYS A 268 7.10 -4.74 1.27
CA LYS A 268 5.92 -5.00 0.42
C LYS A 268 5.19 -3.73 0.00
N SER A 269 5.10 -2.73 0.88
CA SER A 269 4.54 -1.41 0.58
C SER A 269 5.33 -0.75 -0.55
N SER A 270 6.66 -0.73 -0.43
CA SER A 270 7.55 -0.16 -1.44
C SER A 270 7.42 -0.86 -2.80
N GLU A 271 7.34 -2.20 -2.81
CA GLU A 271 7.18 -2.98 -4.04
C GLU A 271 5.81 -2.75 -4.69
N LEU A 272 4.73 -2.64 -3.90
CA LEU A 272 3.40 -2.34 -4.44
C LEU A 272 3.35 -0.94 -5.06
N SER A 273 3.87 0.07 -4.36
CA SER A 273 3.96 1.45 -4.88
C SER A 273 4.73 1.49 -6.20
N ARG A 274 5.87 0.79 -6.27
CA ARG A 274 6.72 0.65 -7.46
C ARG A 274 6.03 -0.09 -8.62
N GLN A 275 5.22 -1.12 -8.34
CA GLN A 275 4.44 -1.81 -9.38
C GLN A 275 3.34 -0.92 -9.97
N LEU A 276 2.64 -0.15 -9.11
CA LEU A 276 1.61 0.80 -9.53
C LEU A 276 2.22 1.92 -10.40
N ASP A 277 3.38 2.48 -10.00
CA ASP A 277 4.14 3.43 -10.83
C ASP A 277 4.51 2.84 -12.20
N LEU A 278 4.97 1.59 -12.24
CA LEU A 278 5.36 0.90 -13.48
C LEU A 278 4.17 0.61 -14.42
N TRP A 279 2.93 0.63 -13.92
CA TRP A 279 1.72 0.51 -14.73
C TRP A 279 1.15 1.87 -15.13
N LEU A 280 1.15 2.86 -14.22
CA LEU A 280 0.74 4.25 -14.53
C LEU A 280 1.64 4.89 -15.58
N SER A 281 2.96 4.71 -15.48
CA SER A 281 3.94 5.22 -16.45
C SER A 281 3.87 4.59 -17.85
N LYS A 282 3.16 3.46 -18.01
CA LYS A 282 2.89 2.80 -19.30
C LYS A 282 1.57 3.21 -19.94
N ALA A 283 0.85 4.15 -19.32
CA ALA A 283 -0.40 4.69 -19.84
C ALA A 283 -0.24 6.18 -20.18
N ASP A 284 -0.82 6.58 -21.30
CA ASP A 284 -0.88 7.97 -21.74
C ASP A 284 -2.14 8.66 -21.20
N LEU A 285 -1.99 9.92 -20.79
CA LEU A 285 -3.13 10.80 -20.50
C LEU A 285 -3.78 11.21 -21.82
N THR A 286 -4.88 10.55 -22.18
CA THR A 286 -5.53 10.62 -23.50
C THR A 286 -7.03 10.89 -23.45
N HIS A 287 -7.65 10.77 -22.27
CA HIS A 287 -9.08 10.97 -22.05
C HIS A 287 -9.33 11.40 -20.60
N GLY A 288 -8.75 12.53 -20.20
CA GLY A 288 -8.90 13.14 -18.87
C GLY A 288 -9.03 14.67 -18.95
N PRO A 289 -9.32 15.36 -17.83
CA PRO A 289 -9.44 14.83 -16.48
C PRO A 289 -10.71 13.99 -16.28
N ALA A 290 -10.55 12.78 -15.74
CA ALA A 290 -11.65 11.84 -15.55
C ALA A 290 -12.67 12.33 -14.50
N ARG A 291 -13.95 12.20 -14.86
CA ARG A 291 -15.15 12.44 -14.04
C ARG A 291 -15.68 11.13 -13.46
N ALA A 292 -15.60 10.07 -14.25
CA ALA A 292 -15.73 8.68 -13.82
C ALA A 292 -14.71 7.81 -14.56
N ILE A 293 -14.40 6.65 -14.01
CA ILE A 293 -13.62 5.59 -14.66
C ILE A 293 -14.32 4.24 -14.49
N ILE A 294 -14.12 3.33 -15.45
CA ILE A 294 -14.37 1.89 -15.23
C ILE A 294 -13.01 1.21 -15.13
N ALA A 295 -12.81 0.37 -14.12
CA ALA A 295 -11.57 -0.37 -13.89
C ALA A 295 -11.86 -1.80 -13.37
N PRO A 296 -10.98 -2.78 -13.66
CA PRO A 296 -11.12 -4.16 -13.21
C PRO A 296 -10.76 -4.32 -11.72
N HIS A 297 -11.21 -5.42 -11.12
CA HIS A 297 -11.01 -5.76 -9.70
C HIS A 297 -10.53 -7.19 -9.44
N ALA A 298 -10.00 -7.89 -10.45
CA ALA A 298 -9.16 -9.07 -10.19
C ALA A 298 -7.86 -8.71 -9.45
N GLY A 299 -7.15 -9.72 -8.95
CA GLY A 299 -5.82 -9.51 -8.36
C GLY A 299 -4.84 -8.86 -9.34
N TYR A 300 -4.07 -7.89 -8.86
CA TYR A 300 -3.24 -7.00 -9.69
C TYR A 300 -2.27 -7.70 -10.65
N SER A 301 -1.77 -8.90 -10.32
CA SER A 301 -0.94 -9.71 -11.22
C SER A 301 -1.61 -10.04 -12.56
N TYR A 302 -2.94 -9.98 -12.64
CA TYR A 302 -3.71 -10.20 -13.87
C TYR A 302 -4.18 -8.90 -14.53
N CYS A 303 -4.69 -7.94 -13.75
CA CYS A 303 -5.39 -6.77 -14.29
C CYS A 303 -4.83 -5.41 -13.90
N GLY A 304 -3.80 -5.34 -13.03
CA GLY A 304 -3.22 -4.07 -12.55
C GLY A 304 -2.68 -3.21 -13.70
N ALA A 305 -1.99 -3.85 -14.66
CA ALA A 305 -1.53 -3.23 -15.90
C ALA A 305 -2.66 -2.78 -16.86
N CYS A 306 -3.90 -3.24 -16.65
CA CYS A 306 -5.07 -2.74 -17.36
C CYS A 306 -5.65 -1.52 -16.62
N ALA A 307 -5.92 -1.66 -15.32
CA ALA A 307 -6.45 -0.60 -14.44
C ALA A 307 -5.66 0.71 -14.52
N GLY A 308 -4.33 0.63 -14.65
CA GLY A 308 -3.46 1.80 -14.81
C GLY A 308 -3.87 2.73 -15.96
N PHE A 309 -4.47 2.21 -17.05
CA PHE A 309 -4.96 3.04 -18.15
C PHE A 309 -6.16 3.91 -17.77
N ALA A 310 -7.03 3.43 -16.87
CA ALA A 310 -8.13 4.21 -16.31
C ALA A 310 -7.62 5.23 -15.28
N TYR A 311 -6.84 4.77 -14.31
CA TYR A 311 -6.31 5.61 -13.22
C TYR A 311 -5.41 6.74 -13.73
N ARG A 312 -4.66 6.53 -14.80
CA ARG A 312 -3.84 7.57 -15.45
C ARG A 312 -4.61 8.81 -15.88
N GLN A 313 -5.93 8.70 -16.13
CA GLN A 313 -6.77 9.81 -16.59
C GLN A 313 -7.27 10.72 -15.44
N VAL A 314 -7.08 10.30 -14.19
CA VAL A 314 -7.47 11.08 -13.00
C VAL A 314 -6.53 12.27 -12.83
N SER A 315 -7.07 13.41 -12.39
CA SER A 315 -6.28 14.61 -12.05
C SER A 315 -6.33 14.85 -10.54
N PRO A 316 -5.28 14.51 -9.77
CA PRO A 316 -5.30 14.62 -8.31
C PRO A 316 -5.39 16.07 -7.81
N VAL A 317 -4.96 17.04 -8.63
CA VAL A 317 -5.09 18.48 -8.36
C VAL A 317 -6.56 18.95 -8.29
N VAL A 318 -7.47 18.22 -8.95
CA VAL A 318 -8.89 18.59 -9.09
C VAL A 318 -9.79 17.75 -8.19
N VAL A 319 -9.48 16.46 -8.04
CA VAL A 319 -10.30 15.49 -7.32
C VAL A 319 -10.09 15.61 -5.80
N LYS A 320 -11.18 15.67 -5.05
CA LYS A 320 -11.19 15.68 -3.57
C LYS A 320 -12.09 14.62 -2.95
N ARG A 321 -12.99 13.99 -3.72
CA ARG A 321 -13.98 13.03 -3.23
C ARG A 321 -14.11 11.89 -4.23
N ILE A 322 -13.84 10.67 -3.80
CA ILE A 322 -13.75 9.51 -4.71
C ILE A 322 -14.80 8.47 -4.33
N PHE A 323 -15.89 8.44 -5.09
CA PHE A 323 -16.93 7.42 -4.99
C PHE A 323 -16.43 6.11 -5.58
N ILE A 324 -16.60 4.99 -4.88
CA ILE A 324 -16.17 3.66 -5.34
C ILE A 324 -17.38 2.74 -5.34
N LEU A 325 -17.89 2.39 -6.52
CA LEU A 325 -19.07 1.54 -6.66
C LEU A 325 -18.63 0.10 -6.99
N GLY A 326 -18.52 -0.72 -5.95
CA GLY A 326 -18.18 -2.15 -6.03
C GLY A 326 -19.43 -3.03 -6.21
N PRO A 327 -19.46 -4.04 -7.10
CA PRO A 327 -20.52 -5.06 -7.09
C PRO A 327 -20.32 -6.03 -5.91
N SER A 328 -21.38 -6.48 -5.25
CA SER A 328 -21.23 -7.53 -4.23
C SER A 328 -21.16 -8.93 -4.82
N HIS A 329 -20.16 -9.69 -4.37
CA HIS A 329 -19.98 -11.11 -4.64
C HIS A 329 -20.43 -12.01 -3.49
N HIS A 330 -20.30 -11.53 -2.24
CA HIS A 330 -20.44 -12.36 -1.04
C HIS A 330 -21.87 -12.32 -0.45
N VAL A 331 -22.51 -11.15 -0.41
CA VAL A 331 -23.83 -10.96 0.23
C VAL A 331 -24.96 -10.73 -0.77
N ARG A 332 -26.18 -11.16 -0.40
CA ARG A 332 -27.40 -10.96 -1.21
C ARG A 332 -28.02 -9.58 -0.98
N LEU A 333 -27.27 -8.53 -1.31
CA LEU A 333 -27.75 -7.16 -1.23
C LEU A 333 -28.76 -6.87 -2.36
N GLY A 334 -29.91 -6.28 -2.00
CA GLY A 334 -30.98 -5.92 -2.94
C GLY A 334 -31.01 -4.43 -3.32
N GLY A 335 -30.16 -3.61 -2.70
CA GLY A 335 -30.01 -2.17 -2.93
C GLY A 335 -28.54 -1.79 -3.06
N CYS A 336 -28.15 -0.69 -2.44
CA CYS A 336 -26.76 -0.33 -2.21
C CYS A 336 -26.50 -0.18 -0.71
N ALA A 337 -25.27 -0.37 -0.26
CA ALA A 337 -24.88 -0.26 1.14
C ALA A 337 -23.64 0.60 1.34
N LEU A 338 -23.51 1.20 2.53
CA LEU A 338 -22.39 2.04 2.97
C LEU A 338 -21.60 1.34 4.07
N SER A 339 -20.30 1.62 4.15
CA SER A 339 -19.42 1.09 5.20
C SER A 339 -19.76 1.66 6.58
N SER A 340 -19.73 0.85 7.64
CA SER A 340 -19.82 1.36 9.01
C SER A 340 -18.52 2.03 9.50
N LEU A 341 -17.40 1.89 8.77
CA LEU A 341 -16.06 2.29 9.19
C LEU A 341 -15.77 3.78 8.93
N ASP A 342 -14.74 4.30 9.60
CA ASP A 342 -14.25 5.68 9.44
C ASP A 342 -13.12 5.82 8.40
N LYS A 343 -12.38 4.73 8.20
CA LYS A 343 -11.24 4.61 7.30
C LYS A 343 -11.21 3.23 6.69
N TYR A 344 -10.61 3.11 5.51
CA TYR A 344 -10.09 1.84 4.99
C TYR A 344 -8.57 1.88 4.99
N GLN A 345 -7.93 0.80 5.44
CA GLN A 345 -6.48 0.69 5.40
C GLN A 345 -6.01 0.30 3.99
N THR A 346 -4.80 0.71 3.61
CA THR A 346 -4.10 0.18 2.44
C THR A 346 -2.64 -0.06 2.80
N PRO A 347 -1.89 -0.88 2.02
CA PRO A 347 -0.45 -1.02 2.24
C PRO A 347 0.36 0.27 2.03
N LEU A 348 -0.24 1.35 1.49
CA LEU A 348 0.43 2.63 1.26
C LEU A 348 0.12 3.64 2.38
N TYR A 349 -1.16 3.93 2.60
CA TYR A 349 -1.68 4.74 3.71
C TYR A 349 -3.21 4.54 3.90
N ASP A 350 -3.74 4.93 5.06
CA ASP A 350 -5.17 4.88 5.37
C ASP A 350 -5.98 5.91 4.53
N LEU A 351 -7.08 5.47 3.93
CA LEU A 351 -8.03 6.34 3.21
C LEU A 351 -9.22 6.68 4.11
N THR A 352 -9.52 7.98 4.26
CA THR A 352 -10.60 8.46 5.15
C THR A 352 -11.93 8.57 4.43
N ILE A 353 -13.01 8.08 5.07
CA ILE A 353 -14.36 8.04 4.50
C ILE A 353 -15.09 9.38 4.69
N ASP A 354 -15.79 9.85 3.66
CA ASP A 354 -16.54 11.12 3.70
C ASP A 354 -17.84 11.00 4.51
N LYS A 355 -17.77 11.32 5.81
CA LYS A 355 -18.92 11.26 6.71
C LYS A 355 -20.01 12.28 6.41
N GLN A 356 -19.70 13.40 5.75
CA GLN A 356 -20.75 14.34 5.33
C GLN A 356 -21.59 13.72 4.22
N ILE A 357 -20.95 13.19 3.18
CA ILE A 357 -21.66 12.56 2.06
C ILE A 357 -22.38 11.29 2.50
N TYR A 358 -21.81 10.48 3.39
CA TYR A 358 -22.53 9.36 3.99
C TYR A 358 -23.82 9.79 4.70
N ALA A 359 -23.82 10.89 5.46
CA ALA A 359 -25.04 11.39 6.09
C ALA A 359 -26.08 11.89 5.06
N GLU A 360 -25.64 12.53 3.97
CA GLU A 360 -26.52 12.93 2.86
C GLU A 360 -27.11 11.72 2.12
N LEU A 361 -26.31 10.67 1.90
CA LEU A 361 -26.75 9.41 1.28
C LEU A 361 -27.70 8.63 2.20
N GLU A 362 -27.42 8.52 3.50
CA GLU A 362 -28.32 7.91 4.49
C GLU A 362 -29.66 8.67 4.55
N ALA A 363 -29.64 10.01 4.51
CA ALA A 363 -30.84 10.84 4.51
C ALA A 363 -31.79 10.56 3.33
N SER A 364 -31.29 10.01 2.21
CA SER A 364 -32.13 9.52 1.11
C SER A 364 -32.99 8.29 1.47
N ARG A 365 -32.61 7.58 2.54
CA ARG A 365 -33.19 6.30 3.00
C ARG A 365 -33.20 5.20 1.94
N GLN A 366 -32.22 5.21 1.04
CA GLN A 366 -32.05 4.20 0.00
C GLN A 366 -30.84 3.29 0.19
N PHE A 367 -30.00 3.56 1.20
CA PHE A 367 -28.82 2.77 1.48
C PHE A 367 -29.01 1.93 2.75
N GLU A 368 -28.45 0.73 2.74
CA GLU A 368 -28.29 -0.13 3.89
C GLU A 368 -26.91 0.12 4.52
N TRP A 369 -26.67 -0.28 5.76
CA TRP A 369 -25.32 -0.25 6.36
C TRP A 369 -24.73 -1.66 6.32
N MET A 370 -23.46 -1.78 5.91
CA MET A 370 -22.71 -3.03 5.99
C MET A 370 -22.32 -3.32 7.44
N ASP A 371 -22.24 -4.60 7.82
CA ASP A 371 -21.44 -4.99 8.98
C ASP A 371 -19.97 -5.15 8.57
N VAL A 372 -19.06 -5.07 9.56
CA VAL A 372 -17.60 -5.06 9.30
C VAL A 372 -17.14 -6.33 8.59
N GLN A 373 -17.75 -7.48 8.87
CA GLN A 373 -17.43 -8.74 8.18
C GLN A 373 -17.81 -8.69 6.69
N THR A 374 -18.98 -8.14 6.35
CA THR A 374 -19.43 -7.92 4.97
C THR A 374 -18.51 -6.95 4.22
N ASP A 375 -17.96 -5.97 4.94
CA ASP A 375 -17.01 -4.96 4.43
C ASP A 375 -15.64 -5.60 4.11
N GLU A 376 -15.07 -6.31 5.10
CA GLU A 376 -13.74 -6.94 5.03
C GLU A 376 -13.70 -8.17 4.09
N ASP A 377 -14.84 -8.86 3.86
CA ASP A 377 -14.92 -9.96 2.90
C ASP A 377 -15.02 -9.49 1.42
N GLU A 378 -15.29 -8.21 1.13
CA GLU A 378 -15.64 -7.74 -0.22
C GLU A 378 -14.51 -7.00 -0.97
N HIS A 379 -13.66 -7.80 -1.61
CA HIS A 379 -12.54 -7.35 -2.46
C HIS A 379 -12.89 -6.36 -3.60
N SER A 380 -14.15 -6.26 -4.04
CA SER A 380 -14.52 -5.47 -5.24
C SER A 380 -14.39 -3.94 -5.05
N ILE A 381 -14.37 -3.47 -3.81
CA ILE A 381 -14.00 -2.09 -3.46
C ILE A 381 -12.51 -2.01 -3.08
N GLU A 382 -12.01 -3.01 -2.33
CA GLU A 382 -10.62 -3.11 -1.87
C GLU A 382 -9.59 -2.96 -3.00
N MET A 383 -9.81 -3.64 -4.14
CA MET A 383 -8.90 -3.63 -5.29
C MET A 383 -8.80 -2.28 -6.02
N HIS A 384 -9.54 -1.26 -5.58
CA HIS A 384 -9.38 0.13 -6.03
C HIS A 384 -8.57 0.99 -5.07
N LEU A 385 -8.43 0.60 -3.79
CA LEU A 385 -7.88 1.44 -2.74
C LEU A 385 -6.38 1.73 -2.92
N PRO A 386 -5.49 0.75 -3.19
CA PRO A 386 -4.06 1.07 -3.40
C PRO A 386 -3.83 1.93 -4.65
N TYR A 387 -4.65 1.76 -5.70
CA TYR A 387 -4.56 2.57 -6.90
C TYR A 387 -5.02 4.02 -6.67
N ILE A 388 -6.08 4.22 -5.87
CA ILE A 388 -6.52 5.54 -5.40
C ILE A 388 -5.43 6.19 -4.54
N ALA A 389 -4.91 5.46 -3.55
CA ALA A 389 -3.85 5.92 -2.67
C ALA A 389 -2.62 6.38 -3.47
N LYS A 390 -2.20 5.60 -4.47
CA LYS A 390 -1.04 5.94 -5.31
C LYS A 390 -1.28 7.14 -6.24
N VAL A 391 -2.45 7.24 -6.88
CA VAL A 391 -2.76 8.40 -7.75
C VAL A 391 -2.88 9.71 -6.96
N MET A 392 -3.31 9.63 -5.70
CA MET A 392 -3.48 10.77 -4.81
C MET A 392 -2.32 10.94 -3.80
N GLU A 393 -1.16 10.31 -4.04
CA GLU A 393 -0.04 10.20 -3.09
C GLU A 393 0.56 11.56 -2.64
N GLU A 394 0.47 12.60 -3.48
CA GLU A 394 0.85 13.98 -3.14
C GLU A 394 -0.24 14.76 -2.35
N PHE A 395 -1.46 14.22 -2.26
CA PHE A 395 -2.67 14.92 -1.80
C PHE A 395 -3.37 14.20 -0.62
N GLN A 396 -2.67 13.32 0.10
CA GLN A 396 -3.22 12.36 1.08
C GLN A 396 -4.20 12.94 2.12
N THR A 397 -4.00 14.19 2.54
CA THR A 397 -4.82 14.90 3.54
C THR A 397 -5.91 15.80 2.92
N ALA A 398 -6.01 15.86 1.60
CA ALA A 398 -6.87 16.78 0.85
C ALA A 398 -8.02 16.09 0.09
N PHE A 399 -8.17 14.77 0.22
CA PHE A 399 -9.29 14.02 -0.36
C PHE A 399 -9.92 13.00 0.61
N THR A 400 -11.14 12.57 0.28
CA THR A 400 -11.92 11.53 0.98
C THR A 400 -12.43 10.47 -0.01
N ILE A 401 -12.74 9.28 0.50
CA ILE A 401 -13.39 8.20 -0.27
C ILE A 401 -14.85 8.00 0.15
N ILE A 402 -15.67 7.52 -0.79
CA ILE A 402 -17.08 7.19 -0.58
C ILE A 402 -17.34 5.76 -1.12
N PRO A 403 -17.00 4.71 -0.36
CA PRO A 403 -17.37 3.34 -0.67
C PRO A 403 -18.89 3.17 -0.79
N ILE A 404 -19.33 2.49 -1.85
CA ILE A 404 -20.72 2.10 -2.06
C ILE A 404 -20.74 0.66 -2.58
N LEU A 405 -21.19 -0.28 -1.76
CA LEU A 405 -21.45 -1.64 -2.22
C LEU A 405 -22.77 -1.68 -2.99
N VAL A 406 -22.75 -2.22 -4.21
CA VAL A 406 -23.89 -2.28 -5.13
C VAL A 406 -24.35 -3.73 -5.26
N GLY A 407 -25.59 -3.98 -4.85
CA GLY A 407 -26.20 -5.30 -4.90
C GLY A 407 -26.76 -5.68 -6.28
N SER A 408 -27.62 -6.69 -6.29
CA SER A 408 -28.36 -7.09 -7.49
C SER A 408 -29.54 -6.13 -7.71
N LEU A 409 -29.34 -5.14 -8.58
CA LEU A 409 -30.32 -4.11 -8.87
C LEU A 409 -31.25 -4.52 -10.03
N THR A 410 -32.48 -3.99 -10.02
CA THR A 410 -33.34 -3.94 -11.21
C THR A 410 -33.10 -2.63 -11.98
N PRO A 411 -33.47 -2.51 -13.27
CA PRO A 411 -33.27 -1.28 -14.04
C PRO A 411 -33.91 -0.03 -13.39
N GLU A 412 -35.02 -0.21 -12.67
CA GLU A 412 -35.68 0.88 -11.93
C GLU A 412 -34.88 1.31 -10.69
N LYS A 413 -34.15 0.38 -10.05
CA LYS A 413 -33.22 0.70 -8.97
C LYS A 413 -31.93 1.32 -9.50
N GLU A 414 -31.39 0.84 -10.62
CA GLU A 414 -30.25 1.47 -11.30
C GLU A 414 -30.58 2.92 -11.69
N ALA A 415 -31.78 3.17 -12.23
CA ALA A 415 -32.31 4.50 -12.47
C ALA A 415 -32.45 5.34 -11.19
N LYS A 416 -32.90 4.73 -10.08
CA LYS A 416 -33.06 5.40 -8.78
C LYS A 416 -31.72 5.83 -8.16
N TYR A 417 -30.77 4.91 -8.03
CA TYR A 417 -29.43 5.23 -7.49
C TYR A 417 -28.66 6.15 -8.44
N GLY A 418 -28.77 5.97 -9.76
CA GLY A 418 -28.21 6.90 -10.74
C GLY A 418 -28.77 8.32 -10.56
N ALA A 419 -30.07 8.47 -10.31
CA ALA A 419 -30.68 9.77 -10.05
C ALA A 419 -30.27 10.41 -8.71
N ILE A 420 -29.93 9.60 -7.69
CA ILE A 420 -29.40 10.05 -6.38
C ILE A 420 -27.93 10.46 -6.49
N LEU A 421 -27.13 9.75 -7.28
CA LEU A 421 -25.69 10.00 -7.43
C LEU A 421 -25.37 11.05 -8.50
N ALA A 422 -26.30 11.37 -9.40
CA ALA A 422 -26.13 12.38 -10.44
C ALA A 422 -25.65 13.77 -9.95
N PRO A 423 -26.16 14.36 -8.85
CA PRO A 423 -25.65 15.64 -8.35
C PRO A 423 -24.17 15.57 -7.96
N TYR A 424 -23.74 14.47 -7.35
CA TYR A 424 -22.34 14.25 -7.00
C TYR A 424 -21.47 14.00 -8.23
N LEU A 425 -21.99 13.35 -9.27
CA LEU A 425 -21.29 13.19 -10.56
C LEU A 425 -21.14 14.53 -11.32
N ALA A 426 -22.01 15.51 -11.05
CA ALA A 426 -21.94 16.85 -11.64
C ALA A 426 -20.86 17.75 -10.99
N ASP A 427 -20.54 17.55 -9.71
CA ASP A 427 -19.55 18.35 -8.98
C ASP A 427 -18.12 18.08 -9.51
N PRO A 428 -17.41 19.09 -10.05
CA PRO A 428 -16.13 18.91 -10.72
C PRO A 428 -15.00 18.39 -9.81
N GLN A 429 -15.17 18.41 -8.48
CA GLN A 429 -14.18 17.89 -7.52
C GLN A 429 -14.41 16.41 -7.16
N ASN A 430 -15.43 15.76 -7.72
CA ASN A 430 -15.75 14.36 -7.43
C ASN A 430 -15.30 13.42 -8.55
N LEU A 431 -14.82 12.22 -8.20
CA LEU A 431 -14.51 11.13 -9.13
C LEU A 431 -15.40 9.92 -8.82
N PHE A 432 -15.86 9.21 -9.85
CA PHE A 432 -16.57 7.93 -9.71
C PHE A 432 -15.74 6.77 -10.26
N VAL A 433 -15.23 5.91 -9.38
CA VAL A 433 -14.60 4.64 -9.72
C VAL A 433 -15.68 3.56 -9.80
N ILE A 434 -15.91 3.03 -11.00
CA ILE A 434 -16.88 1.98 -11.26
C ILE A 434 -16.13 0.65 -11.42
N SER A 435 -16.32 -0.24 -10.45
CA SER A 435 -15.61 -1.51 -10.33
C SER A 435 -16.24 -2.57 -11.24
N SER A 436 -15.50 -3.08 -12.23
CA SER A 436 -15.97 -4.17 -13.11
C SER A 436 -14.87 -4.88 -13.88
N ASP A 437 -14.71 -6.18 -13.65
CA ASP A 437 -14.29 -7.12 -14.69
C ASP A 437 -15.40 -7.33 -15.74
N PHE A 438 -15.06 -7.96 -16.87
CA PHE A 438 -15.95 -8.18 -18.02
C PHE A 438 -16.34 -9.67 -18.15
N CYS A 439 -16.28 -10.31 -19.33
CA CYS A 439 -16.66 -11.72 -19.47
C CYS A 439 -15.80 -12.65 -18.60
N HIS A 440 -16.44 -13.33 -17.65
CA HIS A 440 -15.90 -14.50 -16.96
C HIS A 440 -16.30 -15.76 -17.76
N TRP A 441 -15.41 -16.24 -18.62
CA TRP A 441 -15.68 -17.34 -19.56
C TRP A 441 -15.13 -18.68 -19.08
N GLY A 442 -15.89 -19.75 -19.25
CA GLY A 442 -15.50 -21.14 -19.00
C GLY A 442 -16.47 -21.90 -18.10
N ASN A 443 -16.33 -23.23 -18.07
CA ASN A 443 -17.26 -24.11 -17.33
C ASN A 443 -17.35 -23.77 -15.83
N ARG A 444 -16.25 -23.30 -15.22
CA ARG A 444 -16.22 -22.90 -13.80
C ARG A 444 -17.15 -21.73 -13.45
N PHE A 445 -17.46 -20.88 -14.42
CA PHE A 445 -18.42 -19.77 -14.29
C PHE A 445 -19.83 -20.15 -14.76
N ARG A 446 -20.01 -21.36 -15.31
CA ARG A 446 -21.23 -21.83 -16.00
C ARG A 446 -21.62 -20.96 -17.22
N TYR A 447 -20.64 -20.26 -17.81
CA TYR A 447 -20.84 -19.41 -18.98
C TYR A 447 -19.81 -19.74 -20.07
N THR A 448 -20.29 -20.34 -21.15
CA THR A 448 -19.44 -20.78 -22.29
C THR A 448 -20.03 -20.34 -23.63
N TRP A 449 -20.74 -19.20 -23.64
CA TRP A 449 -21.28 -18.61 -24.87
C TRP A 449 -20.15 -18.36 -25.88
N LYS A 450 -20.39 -18.70 -27.15
CA LYS A 450 -19.49 -18.36 -28.26
C LYS A 450 -20.25 -18.22 -29.57
N ASP A 451 -19.86 -17.24 -30.38
CA ASP A 451 -20.24 -17.12 -31.78
C ASP A 451 -19.14 -17.75 -32.64
N SER A 452 -19.45 -18.90 -33.25
CA SER A 452 -18.50 -19.64 -34.08
C SER A 452 -18.09 -18.89 -35.36
N SER A 453 -18.75 -17.79 -35.72
CA SER A 453 -18.31 -16.93 -36.84
C SER A 453 -17.20 -15.94 -36.43
N ARG A 454 -16.81 -15.88 -35.15
CA ARG A 454 -15.78 -14.96 -34.61
C ARG A 454 -14.39 -15.59 -34.47
N GLY A 455 -14.17 -16.77 -35.03
CA GLY A 455 -12.90 -17.47 -34.93
C GLY A 455 -12.72 -18.21 -33.59
N PRO A 456 -11.50 -18.24 -33.03
CA PRO A 456 -11.21 -18.83 -31.72
C PRO A 456 -12.05 -18.25 -30.58
N ILE A 457 -12.19 -19.01 -29.49
CA ILE A 457 -13.04 -18.65 -28.34
C ILE A 457 -12.65 -17.27 -27.77
N HIS A 458 -11.36 -16.99 -27.58
CA HIS A 458 -10.92 -15.69 -27.07
C HIS A 458 -11.31 -14.49 -27.96
N GLN A 459 -11.38 -14.67 -29.29
CA GLN A 459 -11.85 -13.64 -30.23
C GLN A 459 -13.38 -13.48 -30.17
N SER A 460 -14.11 -14.58 -29.93
CA SER A 460 -15.56 -14.51 -29.65
C SER A 460 -15.87 -13.81 -28.31
N ILE A 461 -15.02 -13.98 -27.30
CA ILE A 461 -15.12 -13.26 -26.02
C ILE A 461 -14.83 -11.77 -26.25
N GLU A 462 -13.71 -11.45 -26.91
CA GLU A 462 -13.32 -10.07 -27.22
C GLU A 462 -14.39 -9.33 -28.05
N TRP A 463 -14.99 -10.00 -29.04
CA TRP A 463 -16.12 -9.43 -29.76
C TRP A 463 -17.32 -9.17 -28.84
N LEU A 464 -17.70 -10.14 -27.99
CA LEU A 464 -18.82 -9.99 -27.08
C LEU A 464 -18.62 -8.83 -26.10
N ASP A 465 -17.45 -8.75 -25.46
CA ASP A 465 -17.12 -7.69 -24.51
C ASP A 465 -17.08 -6.32 -25.20
N LYS A 466 -16.47 -6.23 -26.39
CA LYS A 466 -16.46 -5.00 -27.19
C LYS A 466 -17.86 -4.52 -27.57
N GLN A 467 -18.81 -5.42 -27.87
CA GLN A 467 -20.20 -4.99 -28.09
C GLN A 467 -20.85 -4.40 -26.82
N GLY A 468 -20.43 -4.80 -25.62
CA GLY A 468 -20.83 -4.15 -24.37
C GLY A 468 -20.16 -2.79 -24.18
N MET A 469 -18.84 -2.73 -24.42
CA MET A 469 -18.03 -1.50 -24.38
C MET A 469 -18.58 -0.43 -25.34
N ASP A 470 -18.85 -0.80 -26.60
CA ASP A 470 -19.44 0.04 -27.65
C ASP A 470 -20.77 0.68 -27.23
N ILE A 471 -21.52 0.04 -26.33
CA ILE A 471 -22.81 0.55 -25.82
C ILE A 471 -22.59 1.48 -24.61
N ILE A 472 -21.65 1.13 -23.74
CA ILE A 472 -21.23 1.96 -22.60
C ILE A 472 -20.63 3.30 -23.10
N GLU A 473 -19.84 3.31 -24.18
CA GLU A 473 -19.32 4.55 -24.80
C GLU A 473 -20.43 5.47 -25.33
N LYS A 474 -21.52 4.89 -25.84
CA LYS A 474 -22.71 5.66 -26.28
C LYS A 474 -23.53 6.19 -25.10
N MET A 475 -23.28 5.65 -23.90
CA MET A 475 -23.94 5.98 -22.64
C MET A 475 -25.47 5.76 -22.67
N ASP A 476 -25.93 4.63 -23.25
CA ASP A 476 -27.34 4.22 -23.23
C ASP A 476 -27.56 3.02 -22.27
N PRO A 477 -28.21 3.22 -21.10
CA PRO A 477 -28.48 2.14 -20.16
C PRO A 477 -29.45 1.09 -20.70
N ARG A 478 -30.42 1.46 -21.55
CA ARG A 478 -31.42 0.51 -22.06
C ARG A 478 -30.79 -0.47 -23.05
N ALA A 479 -29.98 0.05 -23.97
CA ALA A 479 -29.21 -0.78 -24.88
C ALA A 479 -28.24 -1.72 -24.11
N PHE A 480 -27.71 -1.28 -22.97
CA PHE A 480 -26.88 -2.13 -22.10
C PHE A 480 -27.70 -3.24 -21.43
N THR A 481 -28.87 -2.92 -20.88
CA THR A 481 -29.82 -3.93 -20.36
C THR A 481 -30.26 -4.93 -21.44
N GLU A 482 -30.55 -4.47 -22.65
CA GLU A 482 -30.90 -5.32 -23.80
C GLU A 482 -29.74 -6.25 -24.21
N TYR A 483 -28.50 -5.74 -24.25
CA TYR A 483 -27.29 -6.52 -24.48
C TYR A 483 -27.09 -7.62 -23.43
N LEU A 484 -27.23 -7.28 -22.14
CA LEU A 484 -27.12 -8.24 -21.03
C LEU A 484 -28.21 -9.32 -21.12
N ASN A 485 -29.46 -8.94 -21.38
CA ASN A 485 -30.58 -9.87 -21.56
C ASN A 485 -30.41 -10.77 -22.78
N LYS A 486 -29.77 -10.29 -23.86
CA LYS A 486 -29.59 -11.03 -25.12
C LYS A 486 -28.48 -12.09 -25.04
N TYR A 487 -27.35 -11.77 -24.40
CA TYR A 487 -26.16 -12.64 -24.40
C TYR A 487 -25.85 -13.28 -23.04
N GLY A 488 -26.38 -12.73 -21.95
CA GLY A 488 -26.08 -13.17 -20.58
C GLY A 488 -24.62 -12.95 -20.16
N ASN A 489 -23.92 -11.97 -20.76
CA ASN A 489 -22.49 -11.77 -20.51
C ASN A 489 -22.23 -11.52 -19.01
N THR A 490 -21.25 -12.22 -18.45
CA THR A 490 -21.00 -12.37 -17.01
C THR A 490 -20.34 -11.16 -16.34
N ILE A 491 -20.46 -9.96 -16.93
CA ILE A 491 -19.94 -8.70 -16.39
C ILE A 491 -20.41 -8.53 -14.93
N CYS A 492 -19.48 -8.57 -13.99
CA CYS A 492 -19.77 -8.53 -12.55
C CYS A 492 -20.30 -7.15 -12.13
N GLY A 493 -19.59 -6.08 -12.50
CA GLY A 493 -19.94 -4.68 -12.24
C GLY A 493 -21.04 -4.09 -13.11
N ARG A 494 -21.85 -4.93 -13.78
CA ARG A 494 -22.98 -4.48 -14.62
C ARG A 494 -23.96 -3.54 -13.89
N HIS A 495 -24.17 -3.74 -12.58
CA HIS A 495 -25.07 -2.90 -11.78
C HIS A 495 -24.42 -1.54 -11.42
N PRO A 496 -23.17 -1.46 -10.92
CA PRO A 496 -22.38 -0.23 -10.90
C PRO A 496 -22.37 0.55 -12.24
N ILE A 497 -22.18 -0.15 -13.37
CA ILE A 497 -22.22 0.43 -14.72
C ILE A 497 -23.63 0.96 -15.03
N GLY A 498 -24.69 0.21 -14.76
CA GLY A 498 -26.07 0.64 -14.93
C GLY A 498 -26.41 1.90 -14.11
N VAL A 499 -25.90 2.00 -12.88
CA VAL A 499 -26.01 3.20 -12.03
C VAL A 499 -25.31 4.41 -12.65
N LEU A 500 -24.07 4.25 -13.14
CA LEU A 500 -23.34 5.33 -13.84
C LEU A 500 -24.10 5.80 -15.10
N LEU A 501 -24.54 4.86 -15.94
CA LEU A 501 -25.26 5.16 -17.19
C LEU A 501 -26.57 5.92 -16.91
N ASN A 502 -27.29 5.55 -15.85
CA ASN A 502 -28.49 6.27 -15.43
C ASN A 502 -28.19 7.65 -14.81
N ALA A 503 -27.07 7.82 -14.09
CA ALA A 503 -26.63 9.12 -13.61
C ALA A 503 -26.32 10.08 -14.77
N ILE A 504 -25.64 9.58 -15.81
CA ILE A 504 -25.36 10.31 -17.06
C ILE A 504 -26.67 10.71 -17.75
N VAL A 505 -27.63 9.80 -17.90
CA VAL A 505 -28.97 10.11 -18.46
C VAL A 505 -29.70 11.16 -17.62
N LYS A 506 -29.61 11.09 -16.28
CA LYS A 506 -30.22 12.09 -15.40
C LYS A 506 -29.61 13.47 -15.58
N LEU A 507 -28.30 13.60 -15.74
CA LEU A 507 -27.63 14.87 -16.02
C LEU A 507 -27.98 15.40 -17.42
N ARG A 508 -27.95 14.54 -18.45
CA ARG A 508 -28.38 14.88 -19.83
C ARG A 508 -29.83 15.36 -19.95
N SER A 509 -30.69 15.09 -18.95
CA SER A 509 -32.06 15.62 -18.89
C SER A 509 -32.17 17.08 -18.40
N GLN A 510 -31.06 17.71 -17.99
CA GLN A 510 -31.03 19.07 -17.47
C GLN A 510 -30.71 20.09 -18.57
N THR A 511 -31.26 21.31 -18.48
CA THR A 511 -31.14 22.35 -19.51
C THR A 511 -29.71 22.79 -19.81
N ASN A 512 -28.82 22.69 -18.82
CA ASN A 512 -27.41 23.06 -18.91
C ASN A 512 -26.50 21.84 -18.70
N SER A 513 -26.88 20.66 -19.23
CA SER A 513 -25.98 19.49 -19.21
C SER A 513 -24.64 19.85 -19.88
N PRO A 514 -23.49 19.58 -19.25
CA PRO A 514 -22.22 19.60 -19.97
C PRO A 514 -22.26 18.52 -21.06
N ARG A 515 -21.39 18.65 -22.06
CA ARG A 515 -21.18 17.56 -23.02
C ARG A 515 -20.36 16.47 -22.31
N MET A 516 -20.56 15.22 -22.70
CA MET A 516 -19.96 14.07 -22.01
C MET A 516 -19.49 13.04 -23.02
N SER A 517 -18.28 12.51 -22.80
CA SER A 517 -17.64 11.54 -23.68
C SER A 517 -17.03 10.41 -22.86
N MET A 518 -17.41 9.17 -23.17
CA MET A 518 -17.00 7.95 -22.48
C MET A 518 -16.19 7.09 -23.46
N LYS A 519 -15.01 6.62 -23.04
CA LYS A 519 -14.08 5.93 -23.93
C LYS A 519 -13.30 4.83 -23.21
N PHE A 520 -13.24 3.65 -23.82
CA PHE A 520 -12.33 2.58 -23.39
C PHE A 520 -10.91 2.81 -23.92
N LEU A 521 -9.95 2.59 -23.04
CA LEU A 521 -8.54 2.91 -23.19
C LEU A 521 -7.69 1.64 -23.23
N LYS A 522 -8.15 0.58 -22.56
CA LYS A 522 -7.53 -0.73 -22.56
C LYS A 522 -8.56 -1.85 -22.52
N TYR A 523 -8.21 -2.95 -23.17
CA TYR A 523 -8.85 -4.25 -23.04
C TYR A 523 -7.75 -5.31 -22.91
N ALA A 524 -8.00 -6.34 -22.10
CA ALA A 524 -7.12 -7.48 -21.86
C ALA A 524 -7.93 -8.72 -21.49
N GLN A 525 -7.30 -9.89 -21.51
CA GLN A 525 -7.86 -11.15 -21.03
C GLN A 525 -6.79 -11.83 -20.16
N SER A 526 -7.20 -12.51 -19.09
CA SER A 526 -6.28 -13.30 -18.23
C SER A 526 -5.52 -14.38 -19.00
N SER A 527 -6.12 -14.87 -20.09
CA SER A 527 -5.70 -16.04 -20.86
C SER A 527 -6.48 -16.05 -22.19
N GLN A 528 -5.85 -16.52 -23.26
CA GLN A 528 -6.52 -16.72 -24.55
C GLN A 528 -7.14 -18.12 -24.61
N CYS A 529 -8.45 -18.21 -24.34
CA CYS A 529 -9.20 -19.46 -24.52
C CYS A 529 -9.20 -19.93 -25.99
N THR A 530 -8.85 -21.20 -26.18
CA THR A 530 -8.86 -21.92 -27.46
C THR A 530 -9.67 -23.22 -27.37
N SER A 531 -9.75 -23.84 -26.19
CA SER A 531 -10.50 -25.07 -25.92
C SER A 531 -11.78 -24.81 -25.09
N MET A 532 -12.68 -25.80 -25.04
CA MET A 532 -13.87 -25.76 -24.18
C MET A 532 -13.56 -26.12 -22.71
N GLN A 533 -12.32 -26.48 -22.40
CA GLN A 533 -11.81 -26.81 -21.07
C GLN A 533 -11.16 -25.58 -20.41
N ASP A 534 -10.77 -24.59 -21.21
CA ASP A 534 -10.13 -23.35 -20.75
C ASP A 534 -11.10 -22.48 -19.93
N SER A 535 -10.54 -21.50 -19.21
CA SER A 535 -11.31 -20.38 -18.68
C SER A 535 -10.48 -19.10 -18.68
N SER A 536 -11.16 -17.96 -18.76
CA SER A 536 -10.55 -16.63 -18.70
C SER A 536 -11.47 -15.63 -18.01
N VAL A 537 -10.91 -14.48 -17.63
CA VAL A 537 -11.64 -13.27 -17.28
C VAL A 537 -11.13 -12.14 -18.16
N SER A 538 -12.05 -11.36 -18.74
CA SER A 538 -11.74 -10.14 -19.49
C SER A 538 -11.63 -8.94 -18.56
N TYR A 539 -10.69 -8.04 -18.85
CA TYR A 539 -10.47 -6.79 -18.12
C TYR A 539 -10.56 -5.62 -19.09
N ALA A 540 -11.28 -4.58 -18.73
CA ALA A 540 -11.39 -3.36 -19.53
C ALA A 540 -11.16 -2.13 -18.67
N SER A 541 -10.70 -1.04 -19.27
CA SER A 541 -10.48 0.22 -18.56
C SER A 541 -10.95 1.40 -19.41
N ALA A 542 -11.73 2.29 -18.80
CA ALA A 542 -12.37 3.41 -19.47
C ALA A 542 -12.35 4.68 -18.63
N SER A 543 -12.56 5.82 -19.29
CA SER A 543 -12.74 7.13 -18.66
C SER A 543 -13.93 7.88 -19.26
N LEU A 544 -14.64 8.59 -18.41
CA LEU A 544 -15.69 9.56 -18.73
C LEU A 544 -15.12 10.96 -18.50
N VAL A 545 -15.13 11.81 -19.51
CA VAL A 545 -14.84 13.25 -19.36
C VAL A 545 -16.10 14.07 -19.60
N PHE A 546 -16.12 15.26 -19.01
CA PHE A 546 -17.06 16.32 -19.37
C PHE A 546 -16.33 17.32 -20.28
N GLU A 547 -16.98 17.72 -21.36
CA GLU A 547 -16.52 18.70 -22.37
C GLU A 547 -17.29 20.02 -22.23
#